data_AF-A0A9J6RK85-F1
#
_entry.id   AF-A0A9J6RK85-F1
#
_cell.length_a   1.000
_cell.length_b   1.000
_cell.length_c   1.000
_cell.angle_alpha   90.00
_cell.angle_beta   90.00
_cell.angle_gamma   90.00
#
_symmetry.space_group_name_H-M   'P 1'
#
loop_
_entity.id
_entity.type
_entity.pdbx_description
1 polymer ?
#
loop_
_entity_poly.entity_id
_entity_poly.type
_entity_poly.pdbx_seq_one_letter_code
_entity_poly.pdbx_strand_id
1 'polypeptide(L)'
;MRIICLLVILILSGQQAMAAKGGKGGGKGGKDRAAPSIEVPGDMTVEASSAAGAVVSYSVNVSDNKDAQPSYSCSPASGALFPLAETQVNCSAVDSSGNRSQASFSVNVQDSIAPTLTLPENRLVESTTAEPVAVTYQAFAIDAVDGDTAVSCLPASGSLFAVGESSVQCNAVDQSGNSVAASFLVTVNLVELEPENPAPEWQAKSITVTWQAPTTRADGSALAMSELGGYDIYVVAETSGADKVINVPSGSETAHIYWPEQPDTYHFSIASYDTAGVSSALSNTVSVVIE
;
A
#
# COMPACT_ATOMS: atom_id res chain seq x y z
N MET A 1 42.60 -36.86 -10.49
CA MET A 1 43.70 -37.61 -9.86
C MET A 1 43.07 -38.61 -8.91
N ARG A 2 43.41 -39.89 -9.11
CA ARG A 2 43.35 -41.07 -8.22
C ARG A 2 42.44 -40.97 -6.96
N ILE A 3 41.34 -41.75 -6.85
CA ILE A 3 41.27 -43.18 -6.41
C ILE A 3 41.67 -43.30 -4.92
N ILE A 4 40.95 -43.91 -3.96
CA ILE A 4 39.80 -44.84 -3.92
C ILE A 4 39.39 -45.03 -2.41
N CYS A 5 38.19 -45.60 -2.18
CA CYS A 5 37.79 -46.45 -1.01
C CYS A 5 37.35 -45.77 0.31
N LEU A 6 36.32 -46.22 1.06
CA LEU A 6 35.41 -47.38 0.95
C LEU A 6 34.26 -47.27 2.01
N LEU A 7 33.08 -47.89 1.74
CA LEU A 7 32.07 -48.54 2.65
C LEU A 7 31.40 -47.72 3.81
N VAL A 8 30.14 -47.89 4.29
CA VAL A 8 28.86 -48.61 3.95
C VAL A 8 27.80 -48.36 5.09
N ILE A 9 26.52 -48.12 4.73
CA ILE A 9 25.20 -48.69 5.21
C ILE A 9 24.69 -48.64 6.71
N LEU A 10 23.47 -48.05 6.85
CA LEU A 10 22.19 -48.31 7.60
C LEU A 10 21.97 -48.26 9.16
N ILE A 11 20.91 -47.47 9.53
CA ILE A 11 19.65 -47.74 10.31
C ILE A 11 19.58 -48.07 11.85
N LEU A 12 18.75 -47.23 12.53
CA LEU A 12 17.80 -47.34 13.70
C LEU A 12 18.13 -47.95 15.10
N SER A 13 17.71 -47.15 16.11
CA SER A 13 16.96 -47.46 17.35
C SER A 13 17.64 -48.15 18.55
N GLY A 14 17.17 -47.79 19.77
CA GLY A 14 17.24 -48.64 20.96
C GLY A 14 17.56 -47.93 22.29
N GLN A 15 16.64 -47.98 23.25
CA GLN A 15 16.80 -47.58 24.66
C GLN A 15 17.81 -48.48 25.41
N GLN A 16 18.48 -47.97 26.46
CA GLN A 16 18.21 -48.28 27.88
C GLN A 16 19.37 -47.92 28.84
N ALA A 17 18.92 -47.63 30.07
CA ALA A 17 19.53 -47.61 31.41
C ALA A 17 21.02 -47.91 31.60
N MET A 18 21.64 -47.17 32.53
CA MET A 18 22.79 -47.65 33.31
C MET A 18 22.58 -47.37 34.80
N ALA A 19 22.82 -48.43 35.57
CA ALA A 19 22.76 -48.50 37.02
C ALA A 19 23.99 -47.87 37.69
N ALA A 20 23.82 -47.40 38.92
CA ALA A 20 24.92 -47.16 39.85
C ALA A 20 24.82 -48.12 41.05
N LYS A 21 25.97 -48.68 41.38
CA LYS A 21 26.24 -49.77 42.32
C LYS A 21 25.85 -49.44 43.76
N GLY A 22 25.38 -50.47 44.45
CA GLY A 22 25.23 -50.47 45.90
C GLY A 22 26.58 -50.34 46.61
N GLY A 23 26.65 -49.39 47.53
CA GLY A 23 27.58 -49.38 48.66
C GLY A 23 26.79 -49.67 49.92
N LYS A 24 27.03 -50.83 50.54
CA LYS A 24 26.55 -51.15 51.89
C LYS A 24 27.40 -50.40 52.91
N GLY A 25 26.79 -49.48 53.65
CA GLY A 25 27.31 -48.95 54.91
C GLY A 25 26.29 -49.21 56.01
N GLY A 26 26.56 -50.22 56.84
CA GLY A 26 25.77 -50.46 58.05
C GLY A 26 26.04 -49.37 59.09
N GLY A 27 25.00 -48.67 59.50
CA GLY A 27 25.03 -47.72 60.60
C GLY A 27 23.73 -47.81 61.38
N LYS A 28 23.82 -48.08 62.69
CA LYS A 28 22.71 -48.24 63.63
C LYS A 28 21.79 -47.00 63.60
N GLY A 29 20.62 -47.11 62.96
CA GLY A 29 19.72 -45.97 62.72
C GLY A 29 18.69 -45.79 63.83
N GLY A 30 18.84 -44.75 64.65
CA GLY A 30 17.70 -44.11 65.30
C GLY A 30 16.84 -43.42 64.23
N LYS A 31 15.50 -43.51 64.37
CA LYS A 31 14.51 -42.89 63.46
C LYS A 31 14.92 -41.45 63.13
N ASP A 32 14.96 -41.11 61.85
CA ASP A 32 15.24 -39.73 61.45
C ASP A 32 14.11 -38.78 61.82
N ARG A 33 14.48 -37.57 62.24
CA ARG A 33 13.57 -36.52 62.72
C ARG A 33 13.93 -35.14 62.17
N ALA A 34 15.03 -35.00 61.43
CA ALA A 34 15.38 -33.74 60.80
C ALA A 34 14.54 -33.57 59.53
N ALA A 35 14.04 -32.37 59.28
CA ALA A 35 13.37 -32.07 58.01
C ALA A 35 14.43 -31.68 56.95
N PRO A 36 14.16 -31.94 55.66
CA PRO A 36 15.01 -31.45 54.58
C PRO A 36 15.20 -29.94 54.61
N SER A 37 16.36 -29.46 54.19
CA SER A 37 16.56 -28.07 53.80
C SER A 37 16.16 -27.90 52.34
N ILE A 38 15.27 -26.95 52.06
CA ILE A 38 14.85 -26.55 50.71
C ILE A 38 15.25 -25.10 50.46
N GLU A 39 15.95 -24.87 49.36
CA GLU A 39 16.35 -23.55 48.87
C GLU A 39 15.72 -23.32 47.49
N VAL A 40 14.92 -22.27 47.41
CA VAL A 40 14.23 -21.80 46.20
C VAL A 40 14.93 -20.55 45.68
N PRO A 41 14.74 -20.16 44.40
CA PRO A 41 15.27 -18.88 43.93
C PRO A 41 14.62 -17.70 44.68
N GLY A 42 15.19 -16.51 44.51
CA GLY A 42 14.49 -15.27 44.84
C GLY A 42 13.33 -15.00 43.87
N ASP A 43 12.57 -13.95 44.15
CA ASP A 43 11.46 -13.53 43.28
C ASP A 43 11.95 -13.21 41.87
N MET A 44 11.10 -13.51 40.87
CA MET A 44 11.43 -13.39 39.45
C MET A 44 10.47 -12.44 38.74
N THR A 45 11.00 -11.61 37.84
CA THR A 45 10.20 -10.89 36.85
C THR A 45 10.53 -11.42 35.46
N VAL A 46 9.51 -11.76 34.68
CA VAL A 46 9.66 -12.36 33.36
C VAL A 46 8.76 -11.63 32.37
N GLU A 47 9.29 -11.30 31.19
CA GLU A 47 8.50 -10.72 30.11
C GLU A 47 7.60 -11.78 29.47
N ALA A 48 6.35 -11.43 29.22
CA ALA A 48 5.40 -12.28 28.53
C ALA A 48 5.86 -12.56 27.09
N SER A 49 5.64 -13.79 26.63
CA SER A 49 5.89 -14.17 25.23
C SER A 49 4.62 -14.18 24.38
N SER A 50 3.46 -13.99 25.03
CA SER A 50 2.12 -13.95 24.42
C SER A 50 1.11 -13.46 25.46
N ALA A 51 -0.11 -13.11 25.04
CA ALA A 51 -1.23 -12.82 25.95
C ALA A 51 -1.54 -13.94 26.97
N ALA A 52 -1.06 -15.17 26.75
CA ALA A 52 -1.19 -16.25 27.73
C ALA A 52 -0.11 -16.23 28.84
N GLY A 53 0.89 -15.35 28.72
CA GLY A 53 2.02 -15.20 29.64
C GLY A 53 3.34 -15.80 29.11
N ALA A 54 4.14 -16.37 30.02
CA ALA A 54 5.49 -16.87 29.72
C ALA A 54 5.76 -18.25 30.34
N VAL A 55 6.59 -19.06 29.67
CA VAL A 55 7.10 -20.31 30.24
C VAL A 55 8.29 -20.00 31.14
N VAL A 56 8.19 -20.33 32.43
CA VAL A 56 9.20 -19.97 33.43
C VAL A 56 9.89 -21.21 33.96
N SER A 57 11.23 -21.24 33.85
CA SER A 57 12.07 -22.30 34.40
C SER A 57 12.88 -21.77 35.59
N TYR A 58 12.94 -22.55 36.65
CA TYR A 58 13.69 -22.28 37.86
C TYR A 58 14.30 -23.56 38.46
N SER A 59 15.32 -23.42 39.30
CA SER A 59 15.99 -24.53 39.98
C SER A 59 15.74 -24.48 41.48
N VAL A 60 15.54 -25.66 42.09
CA VAL A 60 15.37 -25.83 43.53
C VAL A 60 16.46 -26.76 44.03
N ASN A 61 17.11 -26.38 45.12
CA ASN A 61 18.10 -27.21 45.79
C ASN A 61 17.47 -27.81 47.05
N VAL A 62 17.61 -29.12 47.21
CA VAL A 62 17.19 -29.85 48.41
C VAL A 62 18.33 -30.68 48.95
N SER A 63 18.51 -30.63 50.26
CA SER A 63 19.49 -31.44 50.98
C SER A 63 18.93 -31.91 52.31
N ASP A 64 19.45 -33.02 52.82
CA ASP A 64 19.13 -33.54 54.13
C ASP A 64 20.38 -34.19 54.78
N ASN A 65 20.37 -34.35 56.10
CA ASN A 65 21.51 -34.88 56.84
C ASN A 65 21.65 -36.41 56.76
N LYS A 66 20.58 -37.15 56.46
CA LYS A 66 20.61 -38.61 56.32
C LYS A 66 20.07 -39.10 54.98
N ASP A 67 19.27 -38.30 54.28
CA ASP A 67 18.79 -38.59 52.93
C ASP A 67 19.61 -37.83 51.88
N ALA A 68 20.35 -38.57 51.06
CA ALA A 68 21.22 -37.97 50.03
C ALA A 68 20.44 -37.20 48.94
N GLN A 69 19.14 -37.48 48.77
CA GLN A 69 18.30 -36.82 47.78
C GLN A 69 16.82 -36.83 48.20
N PRO A 70 16.37 -35.90 49.08
CA PRO A 70 14.97 -35.75 49.43
C PRO A 70 14.10 -35.46 48.20
N SER A 71 12.88 -35.97 48.19
CA SER A 71 11.92 -35.65 47.11
C SER A 71 11.32 -34.26 47.32
N TYR A 72 11.06 -33.54 46.23
CA TYR A 72 10.40 -32.24 46.29
C TYR A 72 9.39 -32.06 45.16
N SER A 73 8.46 -31.14 45.37
CA SER A 73 7.49 -30.69 44.38
C SER A 73 7.21 -29.21 44.54
N CYS A 74 6.94 -28.53 43.44
CA CYS A 74 6.54 -27.12 43.42
C CYS A 74 5.27 -26.96 42.58
N SER A 75 4.44 -25.99 42.97
CA SER A 75 3.25 -25.60 42.21
C SER A 75 3.16 -24.07 42.10
N PRO A 76 3.07 -23.51 40.87
CA PRO A 76 3.27 -24.17 39.57
C PRO A 76 4.65 -24.84 39.44
N ALA A 77 4.83 -25.76 38.50
CA ALA A 77 6.10 -26.48 38.31
C ALA A 77 7.09 -25.70 37.42
N SER A 78 8.39 -25.99 37.54
CA SER A 78 9.41 -25.43 36.67
C SER A 78 9.16 -25.86 35.23
N GLY A 79 9.21 -24.90 34.29
CA GLY A 79 8.85 -25.08 32.89
C GLY A 79 7.35 -25.00 32.61
N ALA A 80 6.51 -24.65 33.59
CA ALA A 80 5.10 -24.37 33.36
C ALA A 80 4.88 -22.99 32.72
N LEU A 81 3.69 -22.80 32.14
CA LEU A 81 3.20 -21.51 31.70
C LEU A 81 2.66 -20.73 32.91
N PHE A 82 3.16 -19.51 33.10
CA PHE A 82 2.69 -18.56 34.10
C PHE A 82 1.90 -17.45 33.39
N PRO A 83 0.67 -17.15 33.83
CA PRO A 83 -0.13 -16.07 33.24
C PRO A 83 0.45 -14.70 33.59
N LEU A 84 0.11 -13.67 32.81
CA LEU A 84 0.33 -12.27 33.17
C LEU A 84 -0.23 -11.99 34.57
N ALA A 85 0.56 -11.32 35.41
CA ALA A 85 0.42 -11.06 36.85
C ALA A 85 1.42 -11.83 37.74
N GLU A 86 1.40 -11.48 39.02
CA GLU A 86 2.15 -12.17 40.05
C GLU A 86 1.51 -13.53 40.39
N THR A 87 2.33 -14.58 40.33
CA THR A 87 1.99 -15.95 40.72
C THR A 87 2.95 -16.43 41.80
N GLN A 88 2.41 -16.86 42.94
CA GLN A 88 3.22 -17.45 44.00
C GLN A 88 3.51 -18.93 43.71
N VAL A 89 4.79 -19.30 43.72
CA VAL A 89 5.25 -20.69 43.64
C VAL A 89 5.46 -21.24 45.04
N ASN A 90 4.77 -22.34 45.37
CA ASN A 90 4.93 -23.02 46.65
C ASN A 90 5.63 -24.36 46.45
N CYS A 91 6.74 -24.57 47.14
CA CYS A 91 7.53 -25.79 47.09
C CYS A 91 7.50 -26.55 48.42
N SER A 92 7.44 -27.88 48.36
CA SER A 92 7.52 -28.77 49.52
C SER A 92 8.57 -29.86 49.29
N ALA A 93 9.35 -30.17 50.32
CA ALA A 93 10.28 -31.28 50.33
C ALA A 93 9.89 -32.30 51.39
N VAL A 94 10.10 -33.59 51.10
CA VAL A 94 9.85 -34.70 52.04
C VAL A 94 10.99 -35.71 51.96
N ASP A 95 11.49 -36.09 53.13
CA ASP A 95 12.53 -37.11 53.31
C ASP A 95 11.94 -38.54 53.34
N SER A 96 12.79 -39.56 53.40
CA SER A 96 12.36 -40.97 53.44
C SER A 96 11.69 -41.37 54.74
N SER A 97 11.89 -40.59 55.81
CA SER A 97 11.30 -40.78 57.13
C SER A 97 9.98 -40.03 57.34
N GLY A 98 9.55 -39.25 56.35
CA GLY A 98 8.32 -38.46 56.32
C GLY A 98 8.41 -37.05 56.91
N ASN A 99 9.59 -36.55 57.25
CA ASN A 99 9.78 -35.16 57.70
C ASN A 99 9.65 -34.19 56.50
N ARG A 100 9.13 -32.97 56.74
CA ARG A 100 8.73 -32.04 55.68
C ARG A 100 9.25 -30.63 55.90
N SER A 101 9.55 -29.92 54.81
CA SER A 101 9.82 -28.49 54.79
C SER A 101 9.15 -27.81 53.59
N GLN A 102 9.01 -26.49 53.66
CA GLN A 102 8.34 -25.67 52.65
C GLN A 102 9.12 -24.38 52.41
N ALA A 103 9.07 -23.89 51.18
CA ALA A 103 9.57 -22.57 50.79
C ALA A 103 8.76 -22.03 49.60
N SER A 104 8.75 -20.72 49.41
CA SER A 104 7.98 -20.06 48.36
C SER A 104 8.71 -18.84 47.81
N PHE A 105 8.40 -18.48 46.57
CA PHE A 105 8.86 -17.26 45.90
C PHE A 105 7.77 -16.79 44.92
N SER A 106 7.83 -15.53 44.52
CA SER A 106 6.91 -14.93 43.55
C SER A 106 7.50 -14.92 42.14
N VAL A 107 6.65 -15.13 41.14
CA VAL A 107 6.95 -14.93 39.72
C VAL A 107 5.98 -13.90 39.17
N ASN A 108 6.47 -12.72 38.80
CA ASN A 108 5.70 -11.68 38.12
C ASN A 108 5.91 -11.78 36.62
N VAL A 109 4.90 -12.23 35.88
CA VAL A 109 4.91 -12.15 34.41
C VAL A 109 4.25 -10.84 34.02
N GLN A 110 4.96 -10.01 33.29
CA GLN A 110 4.48 -8.71 32.84
C GLN A 110 4.74 -8.54 31.35
N ASP A 111 4.05 -7.60 30.75
CA ASP A 111 4.35 -7.12 29.41
C ASP A 111 4.72 -5.64 29.50
N SER A 112 5.99 -5.36 29.21
CA SER A 112 6.58 -4.01 29.27
C SER A 112 7.01 -3.49 27.89
N ILE A 113 6.68 -4.20 26.82
CA ILE A 113 7.15 -3.89 25.48
C ILE A 113 6.07 -3.10 24.76
N ALA A 114 6.41 -1.91 24.27
CA ALA A 114 5.49 -1.12 23.47
C ALA A 114 5.28 -1.73 22.07
N PRO A 115 4.10 -1.50 21.45
CA PRO A 115 3.85 -1.91 20.08
C PRO A 115 4.88 -1.35 19.10
N THR A 116 5.08 -2.07 17.98
CA THR A 116 5.78 -1.53 16.82
C THR A 116 4.79 -0.81 15.90
N LEU A 117 4.89 0.53 15.82
CA LEU A 117 4.06 1.36 14.96
C LEU A 117 4.70 1.56 13.58
N THR A 118 3.95 1.25 12.52
CA THR A 118 4.33 1.51 11.14
C THR A 118 3.42 2.55 10.52
N LEU A 119 4.04 3.62 10.03
CA LEU A 119 3.40 4.76 9.39
C LEU A 119 3.65 4.75 7.87
N PRO A 120 2.79 5.41 7.07
CA PRO A 120 3.09 5.63 5.67
C PRO A 120 4.27 6.60 5.54
N GLU A 121 4.88 6.64 4.36
CA GLU A 121 5.76 7.74 3.98
C GLU A 121 4.98 9.07 3.94
N ASN A 122 5.72 10.19 3.97
CA ASN A 122 5.14 11.52 3.79
C ASN A 122 4.32 11.58 2.50
N ARG A 123 3.15 12.21 2.57
CA ARG A 123 2.19 12.27 1.46
C ARG A 123 2.25 13.63 0.79
N LEU A 124 2.44 13.64 -0.52
CA LEU A 124 2.25 14.81 -1.37
C LEU A 124 0.92 14.68 -2.11
N VAL A 125 0.09 15.72 -2.04
CA VAL A 125 -1.19 15.82 -2.73
C VAL A 125 -1.22 17.15 -3.47
N GLU A 126 -1.61 17.13 -4.74
CA GLU A 126 -1.76 18.35 -5.53
C GLU A 126 -3.22 18.81 -5.50
N SER A 127 -3.42 20.12 -5.41
CA SER A 127 -4.72 20.78 -5.53
C SER A 127 -4.62 21.92 -6.52
N THR A 128 -5.68 22.16 -7.29
CA THR A 128 -5.81 23.32 -8.19
C THR A 128 -6.57 24.48 -7.53
N THR A 129 -7.04 24.28 -6.30
CA THR A 129 -7.79 25.27 -5.53
C THR A 129 -7.19 25.39 -4.13
N ALA A 130 -7.42 26.53 -3.47
CA ALA A 130 -7.02 26.72 -2.09
C ALA A 130 -7.90 25.95 -1.07
N GLU A 131 -8.90 25.21 -1.54
CA GLU A 131 -9.81 24.46 -0.68
C GLU A 131 -9.12 23.23 -0.06
N PRO A 132 -9.47 22.86 1.18
CA PRO A 132 -8.92 21.66 1.82
C PRO A 132 -9.22 20.37 1.05
N VAL A 133 -8.23 19.48 0.97
CA VAL A 133 -8.32 18.19 0.27
C VAL A 133 -8.43 17.05 1.27
N ALA A 134 -9.34 16.10 1.03
CA ALA A 134 -9.45 14.89 1.83
C ALA A 134 -8.26 13.95 1.53
N VAL A 135 -7.49 13.58 2.55
CA VAL A 135 -6.34 12.68 2.40
C VAL A 135 -6.55 11.41 3.19
N THR A 136 -6.51 10.27 2.50
CA THR A 136 -6.55 8.94 3.10
C THR A 136 -5.15 8.36 3.23
N TYR A 137 -4.95 7.60 4.30
CA TYR A 137 -3.72 6.89 4.58
C TYR A 137 -4.00 5.68 5.49
N GLN A 138 -3.01 4.82 5.64
CA GLN A 138 -3.07 3.62 6.48
C GLN A 138 -1.87 3.62 7.42
N ALA A 139 -2.13 3.31 8.69
CA ALA A 139 -1.13 3.08 9.72
C ALA A 139 -1.52 1.79 10.46
N PHE A 140 -0.53 1.02 10.89
CA PHE A 140 -0.75 -0.24 11.58
C PHE A 140 0.26 -0.39 12.72
N ALA A 141 -0.15 -1.09 13.78
CA ALA A 141 0.72 -1.42 14.89
C ALA A 141 0.58 -2.89 15.24
N ILE A 142 1.71 -3.52 15.57
CA ILE A 142 1.77 -4.91 16.02
C ILE A 142 2.57 -4.93 17.32
N ASP A 143 2.01 -5.54 18.34
CA ASP A 143 2.66 -5.84 19.59
C ASP A 143 3.09 -7.32 19.65
N ALA A 144 4.17 -7.60 20.37
CA ALA A 144 4.74 -8.95 20.47
C ALA A 144 3.89 -9.90 21.34
N VAL A 145 3.17 -9.36 22.32
CA VAL A 145 2.33 -10.08 23.29
C VAL A 145 0.87 -10.08 22.85
N ASP A 146 0.36 -8.92 22.44
CA ASP A 146 -1.05 -8.69 22.10
C ASP A 146 -1.38 -8.87 20.60
N GLY A 147 -0.38 -8.81 19.71
CA GLY A 147 -0.59 -8.89 18.26
C GLY A 147 -1.11 -7.57 17.67
N ASP A 148 -2.11 -7.64 16.79
CA ASP A 148 -2.65 -6.47 16.10
C ASP A 148 -3.17 -5.42 17.10
N THR A 149 -2.57 -4.24 17.08
CA THR A 149 -2.87 -3.14 18.01
C THR A 149 -3.53 -1.97 17.29
N ALA A 150 -4.57 -1.40 17.90
CA ALA A 150 -5.28 -0.27 17.32
C ALA A 150 -4.40 0.99 17.25
N VAL A 151 -4.43 1.67 16.10
CA VAL A 151 -3.74 2.94 15.89
C VAL A 151 -4.75 4.08 15.86
N SER A 152 -4.47 5.13 16.63
CA SER A 152 -5.22 6.39 16.59
C SER A 152 -4.34 7.49 16.00
N CYS A 153 -4.84 8.20 14.99
CA CYS A 153 -4.12 9.30 14.35
C CYS A 153 -4.94 10.59 14.36
N LEU A 154 -4.27 11.73 14.50
CA LEU A 154 -4.85 13.06 14.40
C LEU A 154 -4.00 13.95 13.48
N PRO A 155 -4.60 14.56 12.43
CA PRO A 155 -5.95 14.30 11.89
C PRO A 155 -6.18 12.82 11.53
N ALA A 156 -7.42 12.35 11.44
CA ALA A 156 -7.74 10.95 11.10
C ALA A 156 -7.70 10.69 9.59
N SER A 157 -7.58 9.43 9.16
CA SER A 157 -7.60 9.07 7.73
C SER A 157 -8.92 9.51 7.08
N GLY A 158 -8.82 10.23 5.96
CA GLY A 158 -9.96 10.86 5.29
C GLY A 158 -10.28 12.28 5.76
N SER A 159 -9.50 12.84 6.69
CA SER A 159 -9.63 14.25 7.10
C SER A 159 -9.26 15.21 5.98
N LEU A 160 -9.77 16.43 6.07
CA LEU A 160 -9.45 17.54 5.18
C LEU A 160 -8.16 18.24 5.63
N PHE A 161 -7.27 18.48 4.68
CA PHE A 161 -5.99 19.17 4.86
C PHE A 161 -5.95 20.43 4.00
N ALA A 162 -5.66 21.59 4.61
CA ALA A 162 -5.45 22.83 3.87
C ALA A 162 -4.14 22.81 3.06
N VAL A 163 -4.03 23.70 2.08
CA VAL A 163 -2.78 23.94 1.34
C VAL A 163 -1.62 24.21 2.31
N GLY A 164 -0.48 23.57 2.06
CA GLY A 164 0.72 23.62 2.91
C GLY A 164 1.03 22.27 3.57
N GLU A 165 1.89 22.31 4.59
CA GLU A 165 2.29 21.13 5.36
C GLU A 165 1.43 20.96 6.61
N SER A 166 1.01 19.73 6.86
CA SER A 166 0.28 19.32 8.05
C SER A 166 0.90 18.05 8.64
N SER A 167 1.12 18.04 9.95
CA SER A 167 1.62 16.86 10.66
C SER A 167 0.46 15.97 11.09
N VAL A 168 0.55 14.68 10.77
CA VAL A 168 -0.35 13.65 11.31
C VAL A 168 0.38 12.93 12.43
N GLN A 169 -0.12 13.05 13.65
CA GLN A 169 0.41 12.40 14.84
C GLN A 169 -0.38 11.11 15.09
N CYS A 170 0.32 9.97 15.16
CA CYS A 170 -0.27 8.67 15.39
C CYS A 170 0.25 8.05 16.68
N ASN A 171 -0.62 7.34 17.40
CA ASN A 171 -0.31 6.67 18.65
C ASN A 171 -0.94 5.26 18.66
N ALA A 172 -0.22 4.30 19.22
CA ALA A 172 -0.72 2.96 19.51
C ALA A 172 -0.44 2.61 20.98
N VAL A 173 -1.40 1.94 21.62
CA VAL A 173 -1.30 1.49 23.02
C VAL A 173 -1.76 0.04 23.08
N ASP A 174 -0.97 -0.81 23.70
CA ASP A 174 -1.30 -2.23 23.94
C ASP A 174 -2.27 -2.41 25.13
N GLN A 175 -2.58 -3.65 25.50
CA GLN A 175 -3.49 -3.95 26.62
C GLN A 175 -2.83 -3.73 27.99
N SER A 176 -1.50 -3.79 28.05
CA SER A 176 -0.69 -3.56 29.24
C SER A 176 -0.45 -2.08 29.54
N GLY A 177 -0.81 -1.21 28.59
CA GLY A 177 -0.68 0.25 28.67
C GLY A 177 0.65 0.79 28.14
N ASN A 178 1.49 -0.04 27.49
CA ASN A 178 2.69 0.47 26.84
C ASN A 178 2.30 1.15 25.52
N SER A 179 2.98 2.25 25.20
CA SER A 179 2.57 3.14 24.11
C SER A 179 3.74 3.57 23.24
N VAL A 180 3.45 3.75 21.95
CA VAL A 180 4.36 4.33 20.97
C VAL A 180 3.65 5.43 20.18
N ALA A 181 4.36 6.51 19.91
CA ALA A 181 3.87 7.62 19.09
C ALA A 181 4.89 7.99 18.01
N ALA A 182 4.41 8.31 16.82
CA ALA A 182 5.21 8.78 15.70
C ALA A 182 4.34 9.64 14.77
N SER A 183 4.99 10.34 13.83
CA SER A 183 4.29 11.23 12.91
C SER A 183 4.83 11.18 11.48
N PHE A 184 3.97 11.50 10.52
CA PHE A 184 4.33 11.76 9.13
C PHE A 184 3.74 13.09 8.66
N LEU A 185 4.22 13.60 7.52
CA LEU A 185 3.74 14.85 6.93
C LEU A 185 2.77 14.59 5.78
N VAL A 186 1.75 15.44 5.69
CA VAL A 186 0.89 15.61 4.53
C VAL A 186 1.16 17.01 3.97
N THR A 187 1.62 17.08 2.73
CA THR A 187 1.84 18.33 2.00
C THR A 187 0.80 18.45 0.91
N VAL A 188 -0.07 19.46 1.01
CA VAL A 188 -1.00 19.83 -0.05
C VAL A 188 -0.36 20.95 -0.85
N ASN A 189 0.16 20.63 -2.04
CA ASN A 189 0.78 21.59 -2.94
C ASN A 189 -0.29 22.22 -3.84
N LEU A 190 -0.38 23.55 -3.83
CA LEU A 190 -1.25 24.27 -4.75
C LEU A 190 -0.54 24.38 -6.10
N VAL A 191 -1.09 23.70 -7.10
CA VAL A 191 -0.66 23.79 -8.50
C VAL A 191 -1.54 24.82 -9.17
N GLU A 192 -0.94 25.95 -9.53
CA GLU A 192 -1.62 26.93 -10.38
C GLU A 192 -1.78 26.31 -11.77
N LEU A 193 -3.03 26.15 -12.21
CA LEU A 193 -3.30 25.77 -13.59
C LEU A 193 -2.85 26.94 -14.46
N GLU A 194 -1.88 26.71 -15.34
CA GLU A 194 -1.68 27.63 -16.46
C GLU A 194 -3.03 27.71 -17.20
N PRO A 195 -3.58 28.91 -17.45
CA PRO A 195 -4.77 29.00 -18.28
C PRO A 195 -4.42 28.30 -19.59
N GLU A 196 -5.22 27.29 -19.98
CA GLU A 196 -5.15 26.74 -21.32
C GLU A 196 -5.10 27.94 -22.27
N ASN A 197 -3.98 28.10 -22.97
CA ASN A 197 -3.79 29.17 -23.92
C ASN A 197 -5.01 29.12 -24.86
N PRO A 198 -5.90 30.13 -24.87
CA PRO A 198 -7.06 30.08 -25.74
C PRO A 198 -6.53 29.91 -27.16
N ALA A 199 -7.06 28.93 -27.87
CA ALA A 199 -6.77 28.73 -29.29
C ALA A 199 -6.79 30.11 -29.99
N PRO A 200 -5.77 30.45 -30.79
CA PRO A 200 -5.69 31.77 -31.38
C PRO A 200 -6.96 32.05 -32.22
N GLU A 201 -7.52 33.26 -32.08
CA GLU A 201 -8.89 33.64 -32.49
C GLU A 201 -9.27 33.31 -33.96
N TRP A 202 -8.29 33.06 -34.83
CA TRP A 202 -8.54 32.66 -36.21
C TRP A 202 -9.13 31.23 -36.35
N GLN A 203 -8.95 30.34 -35.36
CA GLN A 203 -9.54 28.98 -35.38
C GLN A 203 -11.08 28.97 -35.24
N ALA A 204 -11.70 30.09 -34.87
CA ALA A 204 -13.15 30.25 -34.78
C ALA A 204 -13.78 30.97 -35.99
N LYS A 205 -12.98 31.47 -36.95
CA LYS A 205 -13.49 32.15 -38.15
C LYS A 205 -13.81 31.11 -39.22
N SER A 206 -14.97 31.23 -39.86
CA SER A 206 -15.36 30.39 -41.00
C SER A 206 -15.77 31.26 -42.18
N ILE A 207 -15.42 30.85 -43.40
CA ILE A 207 -15.85 31.51 -44.63
C ILE A 207 -16.97 30.66 -45.24
N THR A 208 -18.18 31.21 -45.35
CA THR A 208 -19.25 30.56 -46.12
C THR A 208 -19.13 30.97 -47.58
N VAL A 209 -18.69 30.03 -48.42
CA VAL A 209 -18.63 30.20 -49.87
C VAL A 209 -19.99 29.83 -50.45
N THR A 210 -20.65 30.75 -51.13
CA THR A 210 -21.95 30.51 -51.77
C THR A 210 -21.88 30.79 -53.27
N TRP A 211 -22.56 29.98 -54.08
CA TRP A 211 -22.61 30.14 -55.53
C TRP A 211 -24.03 29.91 -56.05
N GLN A 212 -24.25 30.20 -57.34
CA GLN A 212 -25.48 29.85 -58.04
C GLN A 212 -25.22 28.66 -58.95
N ALA A 213 -26.07 27.64 -58.87
CA ALA A 213 -25.99 26.47 -59.75
C ALA A 213 -26.19 26.90 -61.22
N PRO A 214 -25.35 26.43 -62.16
CA PRO A 214 -25.52 26.75 -63.58
C PRO A 214 -26.79 26.10 -64.13
N THR A 215 -27.53 26.86 -64.93
CA THR A 215 -28.78 26.39 -65.59
C THR A 215 -28.61 26.15 -67.09
N THR A 216 -27.43 26.45 -67.64
CA THR A 216 -27.14 26.38 -69.07
C THR A 216 -25.74 25.81 -69.31
N ARG A 217 -25.60 25.00 -70.36
CA ARG A 217 -24.29 24.53 -70.84
C ARG A 217 -23.56 25.66 -71.59
N ALA A 218 -22.28 25.43 -71.90
CA ALA A 218 -21.45 26.37 -72.67
C ALA A 218 -21.99 26.66 -74.09
N ASP A 219 -22.77 25.74 -74.68
CA ASP A 219 -23.43 25.90 -75.98
C ASP A 219 -24.79 26.65 -75.89
N GLY A 220 -25.20 27.06 -74.69
CA GLY A 220 -26.45 27.76 -74.43
C GLY A 220 -27.68 26.86 -74.24
N SER A 221 -27.54 25.53 -74.35
CA SER A 221 -28.62 24.59 -74.06
C SER A 221 -28.95 24.54 -72.57
N ALA A 222 -30.21 24.20 -72.23
CA ALA A 222 -30.63 24.05 -70.84
C ALA A 222 -29.92 22.86 -70.17
N LEU A 223 -29.40 23.09 -68.96
CA LEU A 223 -28.77 22.07 -68.12
C LEU A 223 -29.74 21.69 -66.99
N ALA A 224 -30.12 20.42 -66.91
CA ALA A 224 -30.93 19.95 -65.79
C ALA A 224 -30.05 19.71 -64.56
N MET A 225 -30.59 20.00 -63.38
CA MET A 225 -29.85 19.82 -62.11
C MET A 225 -29.42 18.36 -61.88
N SER A 226 -30.15 17.38 -62.42
CA SER A 226 -29.78 15.96 -62.39
C SER A 226 -28.54 15.61 -63.22
N GLU A 227 -28.09 16.51 -64.09
CA GLU A 227 -26.90 16.33 -64.93
C GLU A 227 -25.64 16.90 -64.26
N LEU A 228 -25.79 17.63 -63.15
CA LEU A 228 -24.68 18.14 -62.37
C LEU A 228 -24.16 17.08 -61.39
N GLY A 229 -22.90 16.71 -61.55
CA GLY A 229 -22.18 15.81 -60.65
C GLY A 229 -21.69 16.50 -59.38
N GLY A 230 -21.49 17.82 -59.41
CA GLY A 230 -21.05 18.61 -58.26
C GLY A 230 -20.23 19.85 -58.63
N TYR A 231 -19.44 20.32 -57.67
CA TYR A 231 -18.57 21.49 -57.80
C TYR A 231 -17.18 21.23 -57.20
N ASP A 232 -16.16 21.84 -57.77
CA ASP A 232 -14.82 21.94 -57.18
C ASP A 232 -14.56 23.40 -56.80
N ILE A 233 -14.27 23.63 -55.51
CA ILE A 233 -13.92 24.94 -54.96
C ILE A 233 -12.39 25.01 -54.82
N TYR A 234 -11.78 25.93 -55.56
CA TYR A 234 -10.35 26.22 -55.53
C TYR A 234 -10.12 27.34 -54.53
N VAL A 235 -9.23 27.10 -53.57
CA VAL A 235 -8.88 28.02 -52.49
C VAL A 235 -7.38 28.29 -52.55
N VAL A 236 -6.99 29.54 -52.79
CA VAL A 236 -5.60 29.98 -52.82
C VAL A 236 -5.37 31.01 -51.73
N ALA A 237 -4.40 30.77 -50.85
CA ALA A 237 -3.98 31.71 -49.82
C ALA A 237 -2.81 32.56 -50.35
N GLU A 238 -2.95 33.89 -50.30
CA GLU A 238 -2.07 34.85 -50.99
C GLU A 238 -0.65 34.86 -50.43
N THR A 239 -0.50 34.91 -49.11
CA THR A 239 0.80 35.08 -48.46
C THR A 239 1.49 33.75 -48.25
N SER A 240 0.73 32.74 -47.86
CA SER A 240 1.25 31.41 -47.56
C SER A 240 1.45 30.52 -48.79
N GLY A 241 0.83 30.88 -49.92
CA GLY A 241 0.91 30.11 -51.17
C GLY A 241 0.22 28.75 -51.10
N ALA A 242 -0.61 28.51 -50.08
CA ALA A 242 -1.39 27.28 -49.96
C ALA A 242 -2.48 27.24 -51.03
N ASP A 243 -2.56 26.12 -51.76
CA ASP A 243 -3.58 25.87 -52.79
C ASP A 243 -4.33 24.58 -52.44
N LYS A 244 -5.66 24.64 -52.41
CA LYS A 244 -6.54 23.54 -51.98
C LYS A 244 -7.75 23.47 -52.89
N VAL A 245 -8.08 22.24 -53.32
CA VAL A 245 -9.32 21.96 -54.06
C VAL A 245 -10.26 21.18 -53.15
N ILE A 246 -11.48 21.68 -53.00
CA ILE A 246 -12.54 21.07 -52.20
C ILE A 246 -13.62 20.57 -53.13
N ASN A 247 -13.81 19.25 -53.17
CA ASN A 247 -14.85 18.62 -53.96
C ASN A 247 -16.19 18.61 -53.19
N VAL A 248 -17.25 19.07 -53.87
CA VAL A 248 -18.63 19.12 -53.38
C VAL A 248 -19.50 18.27 -54.32
N PRO A 249 -19.66 16.96 -54.05
CA PRO A 249 -20.26 16.00 -54.97
C PRO A 249 -21.80 16.01 -54.95
N SER A 250 -22.37 17.20 -55.12
CA SER A 250 -23.82 17.42 -55.09
C SER A 250 -24.17 18.61 -55.98
N GLY A 251 -24.86 18.34 -57.10
CA GLY A 251 -25.31 19.38 -58.03
C GLY A 251 -26.32 20.37 -57.42
N SER A 252 -26.99 19.98 -56.33
CA SER A 252 -27.95 20.81 -55.59
C SER A 252 -27.32 21.64 -54.46
N GLU A 253 -26.08 21.37 -54.07
CA GLU A 253 -25.39 22.19 -53.07
C GLU A 253 -24.92 23.51 -53.68
N THR A 254 -25.19 24.61 -52.97
CA THR A 254 -24.84 25.97 -53.41
C THR A 254 -24.09 26.75 -52.33
N ALA A 255 -23.62 26.05 -51.29
CA ALA A 255 -22.87 26.63 -50.19
C ALA A 255 -21.89 25.62 -49.59
N HIS A 256 -20.73 26.10 -49.13
CA HIS A 256 -19.74 25.32 -48.41
C HIS A 256 -19.07 26.18 -47.32
N ILE A 257 -18.73 25.58 -46.18
CA ILE A 257 -18.03 26.26 -45.09
C ILE A 257 -16.56 25.90 -45.15
N TYR A 258 -15.71 26.90 -45.41
CA TYR A 258 -14.26 26.77 -45.34
C TYR A 258 -13.75 27.27 -43.98
N TRP A 259 -12.82 26.52 -43.39
CA TRP A 259 -12.14 26.84 -42.13
C TRP A 259 -10.69 27.23 -42.44
N PRO A 260 -10.33 28.53 -42.39
CA PRO A 260 -8.98 29.00 -42.58
C PRO A 260 -7.99 28.36 -41.61
N GLU A 261 -6.80 28.01 -42.12
CA GLU A 261 -5.75 27.36 -41.34
C GLU A 261 -4.80 28.39 -40.69
N GLN A 262 -4.87 29.67 -41.09
CA GLN A 262 -4.13 30.81 -40.53
C GLN A 262 -4.71 32.16 -41.03
N PRO A 263 -4.31 33.31 -40.45
CA PRO A 263 -4.59 34.62 -41.03
C PRO A 263 -3.93 34.79 -42.40
N ASP A 264 -4.73 35.06 -43.44
CA ASP A 264 -4.28 35.31 -44.82
C ASP A 264 -5.42 35.93 -45.64
N THR A 265 -5.11 36.39 -46.85
CA THR A 265 -6.13 36.64 -47.88
C THR A 265 -6.40 35.34 -48.64
N TYR A 266 -7.63 34.85 -48.60
CA TYR A 266 -8.06 33.65 -49.30
C TYR A 266 -8.85 33.99 -50.55
N HIS A 267 -8.45 33.42 -51.68
CA HIS A 267 -9.08 33.56 -52.99
C HIS A 267 -9.86 32.29 -53.33
N PHE A 268 -11.13 32.45 -53.70
CA PHE A 268 -12.03 31.36 -54.04
C PHE A 268 -12.47 31.44 -55.49
N SER A 269 -12.35 30.33 -56.22
CA SER A 269 -12.94 30.12 -57.55
C SER A 269 -13.65 28.78 -57.59
N ILE A 270 -14.70 28.63 -58.41
CA ILE A 270 -15.52 27.42 -58.46
C ILE A 270 -15.64 26.94 -59.90
N ALA A 271 -15.51 25.63 -60.12
CA ALA A 271 -15.95 24.96 -61.34
C ALA A 271 -17.09 23.99 -61.01
N SER A 272 -18.13 23.93 -61.85
CA SER A 272 -19.11 22.84 -61.80
C SER A 272 -18.63 21.68 -62.66
N TYR A 273 -18.97 20.45 -62.32
CA TYR A 273 -18.76 19.28 -63.19
C TYR A 273 -20.04 18.47 -63.38
N ASP A 274 -20.17 17.83 -64.54
CA ASP A 274 -21.34 17.01 -64.86
C ASP A 274 -21.24 15.58 -64.27
N THR A 275 -22.28 14.76 -64.42
CA THR A 275 -22.25 13.35 -63.94
C THR A 275 -21.19 12.47 -64.62
N ALA A 276 -20.58 12.93 -65.71
CA ALA A 276 -19.46 12.27 -66.37
C ALA A 276 -18.09 12.77 -65.86
N GLY A 277 -18.08 13.74 -64.94
CA GLY A 277 -16.86 14.32 -64.36
C GLY A 277 -16.21 15.39 -65.22
N VAL A 278 -16.91 15.93 -66.22
CA VAL A 278 -16.38 17.00 -67.08
C VAL A 278 -16.60 18.36 -66.42
N SER A 279 -15.52 19.05 -66.09
CA SER A 279 -15.55 20.36 -65.41
C SER A 279 -15.78 21.53 -66.38
N SER A 280 -16.44 22.57 -65.87
CA SER A 280 -16.60 23.87 -66.53
C SER A 280 -15.32 24.71 -66.46
N ALA A 281 -15.33 25.86 -67.13
CA ALA A 281 -14.39 26.93 -66.80
C ALA A 281 -14.59 27.39 -65.34
N LEU A 282 -13.53 27.93 -64.75
CA LEU A 282 -13.57 28.54 -63.41
C LEU A 282 -14.45 29.79 -63.40
N SER A 283 -15.11 30.02 -62.27
CA SER A 283 -15.76 31.29 -61.96
C SER A 283 -14.75 32.42 -61.82
N ASN A 284 -15.25 33.66 -61.77
CA ASN A 284 -14.48 34.78 -61.25
C ASN A 284 -14.03 34.48 -59.81
N THR A 285 -12.86 34.99 -59.46
CA THR A 285 -12.29 34.86 -58.13
C THR A 285 -12.93 35.85 -57.14
N VAL A 286 -13.23 35.38 -55.94
CA VAL A 286 -13.67 36.19 -54.80
C VAL A 286 -12.64 36.10 -53.69
N SER A 287 -12.26 37.23 -53.10
CA SER A 287 -11.24 37.29 -52.04
C SER A 287 -11.85 37.61 -50.68
N VAL A 288 -11.37 36.97 -49.62
CA VAL A 288 -11.77 37.22 -48.23
C VAL A 288 -10.52 37.33 -47.36
N VAL A 289 -10.41 38.39 -46.57
CA VAL A 289 -9.29 38.60 -45.64
C VAL A 289 -9.65 38.00 -44.28
N ILE A 290 -8.76 37.17 -43.74
CA ILE A 290 -8.83 36.63 -42.37
C ILE A 290 -7.68 37.23 -41.59
N GLU A 291 -8.01 38.10 -40.64
CA GLU A 291 -7.08 38.73 -39.69
C GLU A 291 -6.82 37.86 -38.45
#